data_AF-A0A2E3SVC8-F1
#
_entry.id   AF-A0A2E3SVC8-F1
#
_cell.length_a   1.000
_cell.length_b   1.000
_cell.length_c   1.000
_cell.angle_alpha   90.00
_cell.angle_beta   90.00
_cell.angle_gamma   90.00
#
_symmetry.space_group_name_H-M   'P 1'
#
loop_
_entity.id
_entity.type
_entity.pdbx_description
1 polymer ?
#
loop_
_entity_poly.entity_id
_entity_poly.type
_entity_poly.pdbx_seq_one_letter_code
_entity_poly.pdbx_strand_id
1 'polypeptide(L)'
;IGIIQNLEDQGRDLECHNRKEKKIEIVQVKNWARNKIIREKYLYQLESTTRHYKQEMGVARSVKVTPVFYTTIDPSDTAKKVIKDMGIRFRKEPFTRDYPMIKCNVNRQTKRRTYYLPFETIYDHITIGDNPGEYYVKTVEEAENKGFRKG
;
A
#
# COMPACT_ATOMS: atom_id res chain seq x y z
N ILE A 1 -1.04 -3.18 -6.19
CA ILE A 1 -1.10 -4.50 -6.86
C ILE A 1 -1.97 -5.44 -6.04
N GLY A 2 -1.80 -5.51 -4.71
CA GLY A 2 -2.53 -6.44 -3.85
C GLY A 2 -4.06 -6.39 -3.89
N ILE A 3 -4.71 -5.22 -3.78
CA ILE A 3 -6.18 -5.14 -3.80
C ILE A 3 -6.78 -5.62 -5.14
N ILE A 4 -6.05 -5.47 -6.24
CA ILE A 4 -6.54 -5.79 -7.60
C ILE A 4 -6.23 -7.25 -7.97
N GLN A 5 -5.07 -7.77 -7.55
CA GLN A 5 -4.59 -9.10 -7.93
C GLN A 5 -4.86 -10.18 -6.88
N ASN A 6 -5.38 -9.81 -5.69
CA ASN A 6 -5.73 -10.73 -4.61
C ASN A 6 -4.62 -11.75 -4.32
N LEU A 7 -4.84 -13.04 -4.56
CA LEU A 7 -3.89 -14.12 -4.24
C LEU A 7 -2.68 -14.19 -5.17
N GLU A 8 -2.75 -13.58 -6.36
CA GLU A 8 -1.68 -13.59 -7.35
C GLU A 8 -0.56 -12.59 -7.00
N ASP A 9 -0.80 -11.71 -6.02
CA ASP A 9 0.16 -10.71 -5.56
C ASP A 9 1.36 -11.31 -4.79
N GLN A 10 1.32 -12.62 -4.49
CA GLN A 10 2.31 -13.35 -3.68
C GLN A 10 2.53 -12.73 -2.28
N GLY A 11 1.53 -12.00 -1.78
CA GLY A 11 1.56 -11.25 -0.54
C GLY A 11 2.24 -9.87 -0.62
N ARG A 12 2.44 -9.31 -1.82
CA ARG A 12 3.03 -7.97 -2.04
C ARG A 12 1.92 -6.93 -2.22
N ASP A 13 1.77 -6.04 -1.26
CA ASP A 13 0.72 -5.03 -1.29
C ASP A 13 1.03 -3.91 -2.31
N LEU A 14 2.26 -3.38 -2.27
CA LEU A 14 2.71 -2.26 -3.11
C LEU A 14 4.09 -2.50 -3.72
N GLU A 15 4.27 -1.94 -4.92
CA GLU A 15 5.57 -1.78 -5.58
C GLU A 15 5.83 -0.30 -5.76
N CYS A 16 6.87 0.22 -5.10
CA CYS A 16 7.20 1.64 -5.15
C CYS A 16 8.49 1.86 -5.94
N HIS A 17 8.41 2.64 -7.02
CA HIS A 17 9.54 2.88 -7.92
C HIS A 17 10.07 4.31 -7.77
N ASN A 18 11.32 4.46 -7.34
CA ASN A 18 12.04 5.72 -7.40
C ASN A 18 13.11 5.65 -8.50
N ARG A 19 12.76 6.16 -9.68
CA ARG A 19 13.65 6.14 -10.87
C ARG A 19 14.88 7.01 -10.70
N LYS A 20 14.78 8.14 -9.99
CA LYS A 20 15.91 9.07 -9.75
C LYS A 20 17.00 8.41 -8.92
N GLU A 21 16.60 7.66 -7.89
CA GLU A 21 17.52 6.98 -6.99
C GLU A 21 17.86 5.54 -7.41
N LYS A 22 17.29 5.05 -8.52
CA LYS A 22 17.40 3.65 -8.96
C LYS A 22 17.03 2.67 -7.84
N LYS A 23 15.89 2.91 -7.18
CA LYS A 23 15.38 2.09 -6.07
C LYS A 23 13.99 1.56 -6.37
N ILE A 24 13.75 0.33 -5.96
CA ILE A 24 12.43 -0.31 -5.92
C ILE A 24 12.19 -0.83 -4.51
N GLU A 25 11.00 -0.57 -3.98
CA GLU A 25 10.57 -1.09 -2.69
C GLU A 25 9.39 -2.03 -2.89
N ILE A 26 9.54 -3.26 -2.40
CA ILE A 26 8.48 -4.27 -2.40
C ILE A 26 7.89 -4.27 -1.00
N VAL A 27 6.65 -3.81 -0.89
CA VAL A 27 6.03 -3.51 0.39
C VAL A 27 5.00 -4.57 0.73
N GLN A 28 5.07 -5.08 1.95
CA GLN A 28 4.00 -5.86 2.56
C GLN A 28 3.52 -5.19 3.85
N VAL A 29 2.21 -5.15 4.04
CA VAL A 29 1.52 -4.54 5.17
C VAL A 29 0.69 -5.60 5.89
N LYS A 30 0.89 -5.74 7.20
CA LYS A 30 0.09 -6.65 8.04
C LYS A 30 -0.47 -5.92 9.24
N ASN A 31 -1.79 -5.74 9.26
CA ASN A 31 -2.52 -5.24 10.41
C ASN A 31 -3.20 -6.41 11.15
N TRP A 32 -2.60 -6.88 12.23
CA TRP A 32 -3.14 -7.97 13.04
C TRP A 32 -3.57 -7.50 14.43
N ALA A 33 -4.34 -8.35 15.11
CA ALA A 33 -4.73 -8.11 16.49
C ALA A 33 -3.50 -7.86 17.38
N ARG A 34 -3.64 -6.94 18.33
CA ARG A 34 -2.53 -6.45 19.18
C ARG A 34 -1.85 -7.54 20.03
N ASN A 35 -2.55 -8.64 20.30
CA ASN A 35 -2.02 -9.79 21.03
C ASN A 35 -1.23 -10.77 20.15
N LYS A 36 -1.12 -10.52 18.85
CA LYS A 36 -0.31 -11.30 17.92
C LYS A 36 1.10 -10.74 17.84
N ILE A 37 2.00 -11.56 17.31
CA ILE A 37 3.40 -11.22 17.08
C ILE A 37 3.75 -11.56 15.64
N ILE A 38 4.55 -10.72 14.98
CA ILE A 38 5.06 -11.04 13.65
C ILE A 38 6.10 -12.16 13.79
N ARG A 39 5.83 -13.28 13.14
CA ARG A 39 6.74 -14.42 13.04
C ARG A 39 7.58 -14.31 11.77
N GLU A 40 8.77 -14.91 11.84
CA GLU A 40 9.78 -14.94 10.79
C GLU A 40 9.27 -15.45 9.44
N LYS A 41 8.30 -16.37 9.41
CA LYS A 41 7.75 -16.92 8.16
C LYS A 41 7.25 -15.85 7.18
N TYR A 42 6.66 -14.76 7.67
CA TYR A 42 6.14 -13.69 6.83
C TYR A 42 7.27 -12.83 6.25
N LEU A 43 8.35 -12.68 7.01
CA LEU A 43 9.55 -11.98 6.58
C LEU A 43 10.31 -12.80 5.53
N TYR A 44 10.44 -14.12 5.73
CA TYR A 44 11.00 -15.02 4.73
C TYR A 44 10.19 -15.02 3.44
N GLN A 45 8.86 -15.04 3.55
CA GLN A 45 7.98 -14.92 2.40
C GLN A 45 8.24 -13.61 1.62
N LEU A 46 8.20 -12.46 2.29
CA LEU A 46 8.44 -11.16 1.66
C LEU A 46 9.81 -11.08 0.98
N GLU A 47 10.85 -11.55 1.66
CA GLU A 47 12.21 -11.57 1.14
C GLU A 47 12.29 -12.43 -0.13
N SER A 48 11.73 -13.64 -0.07
CA SER A 48 11.75 -14.60 -1.18
C SER A 48 10.95 -14.08 -2.38
N THR A 49 9.78 -13.49 -2.17
CA THR A 49 8.95 -12.93 -3.26
C THR A 49 9.57 -11.66 -3.83
N THR A 50 10.31 -10.89 -3.02
CA THR A 50 11.13 -9.76 -3.50
C THR A 50 12.27 -10.21 -4.40
N ARG A 51 12.95 -11.32 -4.06
CA ARG A 51 13.98 -11.92 -4.94
C ARG A 51 13.37 -12.43 -6.24
N HIS A 52 12.23 -13.12 -6.14
CA HIS A 52 11.51 -13.64 -7.31
C HIS A 52 11.10 -12.50 -8.25
N TYR A 53 10.50 -11.43 -7.72
CA TYR A 53 10.18 -10.21 -8.46
C TYR A 53 11.39 -9.66 -9.23
N LYS A 54 12.54 -9.55 -8.56
CA LYS A 54 13.76 -9.01 -9.17
C LYS A 54 14.20 -9.83 -10.38
N GLN A 55 14.06 -11.15 -10.31
CA GLN A 55 14.42 -12.07 -11.38
C GLN A 55 13.42 -12.01 -12.53
N GLU A 56 12.12 -12.12 -12.22
CA GLU A 56 11.03 -12.12 -13.19
C GLU A 56 11.00 -10.83 -14.03
N MET A 57 11.17 -9.68 -13.37
CA MET A 57 11.17 -8.37 -14.02
C MET A 57 12.51 -7.98 -14.65
N GLY A 58 13.53 -8.86 -14.62
CA GLY A 58 14.85 -8.60 -15.20
C GLY A 58 15.53 -7.34 -14.64
N VAL A 59 15.31 -7.02 -13.36
CA VAL A 59 15.77 -5.75 -12.76
C VAL A 59 17.30 -5.68 -12.79
N ALA A 60 17.83 -4.62 -13.39
CA ALA A 60 19.27 -4.39 -13.51
C ALA A 60 19.97 -4.44 -12.14
N ARG A 61 21.19 -5.01 -12.09
CA ARG A 61 21.98 -5.14 -10.85
C ARG A 61 22.26 -3.81 -10.15
N SER A 62 22.29 -2.71 -10.90
CA SER A 62 22.50 -1.35 -10.39
C SER A 62 21.27 -0.76 -9.68
N VAL A 63 20.10 -1.38 -9.81
CA VAL A 63 18.87 -0.98 -9.13
C VAL A 63 18.78 -1.71 -7.79
N LYS A 64 18.62 -0.95 -6.71
CA LYS A 64 18.45 -1.49 -5.36
C LYS A 64 16.99 -1.86 -5.15
N VAL A 65 16.71 -3.15 -5.01
CA VAL A 65 15.39 -3.67 -4.62
C VAL A 65 15.42 -3.98 -3.13
N THR A 66 14.49 -3.40 -2.36
CA THR A 66 14.45 -3.56 -0.89
C THR A 66 13.08 -4.09 -0.45
N PRO A 67 13.01 -5.19 0.30
CA PRO A 67 11.78 -5.62 0.97
C PRO A 67 11.45 -4.68 2.13
N VAL A 68 10.20 -4.23 2.22
CA VAL A 68 9.70 -3.33 3.26
C VAL A 68 8.48 -3.95 3.93
N PHE A 69 8.50 -4.09 5.24
CA PHE A 69 7.42 -4.69 6.02
C PHE A 69 6.81 -3.67 6.98
N TYR A 70 5.54 -3.36 6.81
CA TYR A 70 4.75 -2.49 7.69
C TYR A 70 3.81 -3.31 8.57
N THR A 71 3.69 -2.92 9.84
CA THR A 71 2.73 -3.52 10.75
C THR A 71 2.39 -2.60 11.93
N THR A 72 1.37 -2.99 12.69
CA THR A 72 0.96 -2.33 13.95
C THR A 72 1.50 -3.04 15.19
N ILE A 73 2.10 -4.22 15.05
CA ILE A 73 2.49 -5.10 16.16
C ILE A 73 3.99 -5.44 16.14
N ASP A 74 4.50 -5.95 17.25
CA ASP A 74 5.92 -6.23 17.40
C ASP A 74 6.34 -7.55 16.70
N PRO A 75 7.59 -7.62 16.22
CA PRO A 75 8.18 -8.86 15.76
C PRO A 75 8.72 -9.70 16.94
N SER A 76 8.73 -11.03 16.76
CA SER A 76 9.42 -11.95 17.67
C SER A 76 10.94 -11.71 17.67
N ASP A 77 11.65 -12.21 18.67
CA ASP A 77 13.12 -12.06 18.70
C ASP A 77 13.79 -12.77 17.53
N THR A 78 13.26 -13.91 17.10
CA THR A 78 13.70 -14.57 15.86
C THR A 78 13.43 -13.69 14.64
N ALA A 79 12.24 -13.08 14.55
CA ALA A 79 11.90 -12.19 13.45
C ALA A 79 12.81 -10.95 13.40
N LYS A 80 13.22 -10.38 14.55
CA LYS A 80 14.20 -9.29 14.61
C LYS A 80 15.55 -9.67 13.99
N LYS A 81 16.01 -10.91 14.24
CA LYS A 81 17.24 -11.43 13.60
C LYS A 81 17.06 -11.51 12.09
N VAL A 82 15.95 -12.08 11.62
CA VAL A 82 15.64 -12.19 10.18
C VAL A 82 15.57 -10.82 9.50
N ILE A 83 14.95 -9.81 10.13
CA ILE A 83 14.90 -8.44 9.61
C ILE A 83 16.31 -7.92 9.32
N LYS A 84 17.22 -8.10 10.28
CA LYS A 84 18.62 -7.65 10.16
C LYS A 84 19.37 -8.46 9.09
N ASP A 85 19.30 -9.77 9.16
CA ASP A 85 20.11 -10.68 8.33
C ASP A 85 19.71 -10.62 6.85
N MET A 86 18.41 -10.42 6.59
CA MET A 86 17.87 -10.33 5.23
C MET A 86 17.78 -8.89 4.70
N GLY A 87 18.18 -7.89 5.48
CA GLY A 87 18.11 -6.48 5.08
C GLY A 87 16.69 -5.97 4.82
N ILE A 88 15.70 -6.49 5.55
CA ILE A 88 14.30 -6.06 5.45
C ILE A 88 14.13 -4.74 6.18
N ARG A 89 13.48 -3.76 5.53
CA ARG A 89 13.10 -2.53 6.22
C ARG A 89 11.80 -2.77 6.98
N PHE A 90 11.90 -2.92 8.29
CA PHE A 90 10.73 -3.07 9.16
C PHE A 90 10.23 -1.72 9.69
N ARG A 91 8.93 -1.50 9.65
CA ARG A 91 8.25 -0.30 10.14
C ARG A 91 7.05 -0.70 10.97
N LYS A 92 7.08 -0.31 12.25
CA LYS A 92 5.93 -0.40 13.14
C LYS A 92 5.24 0.95 13.17
N GLU A 93 4.08 1.05 12.54
CA GLU A 93 3.31 2.28 12.45
C GLU A 93 1.92 2.03 13.07
N PRO A 94 1.47 2.86 14.02
CA PRO A 94 0.12 2.73 14.55
C PRO A 94 -0.90 2.99 13.44
N PHE A 95 -1.89 2.09 13.32
CA PHE A 95 -2.99 2.29 12.39
C PHE A 95 -4.02 3.22 13.03
N THR A 96 -4.17 4.41 12.45
CA THR A 96 -5.18 5.38 12.86
C THR A 96 -6.44 5.18 12.02
N ARG A 97 -7.61 5.17 12.67
CA ARG A 97 -8.91 5.06 12.00
C ARG A 97 -9.43 6.40 11.47
N ASP A 98 -8.63 7.45 11.58
CA ASP A 98 -8.97 8.80 11.15
C ASP A 98 -8.61 9.06 9.67
N TYR A 99 -8.14 8.04 8.95
CA TYR A 99 -7.87 8.13 7.52
C TYR A 99 -9.17 8.44 6.75
N PRO A 100 -9.22 9.53 5.96
CA PRO A 100 -10.39 9.86 5.16
C PRO A 100 -10.62 8.80 4.08
N MET A 101 -11.76 8.11 4.15
CA MET A 101 -12.09 7.00 3.26
C MET A 101 -13.07 7.37 2.13
N ILE A 102 -13.42 8.65 1.97
CA ILE A 102 -14.28 9.08 0.86
C ILE A 102 -13.39 9.63 -0.25
N LYS A 103 -13.43 9.00 -1.42
CA LYS A 103 -12.64 9.38 -2.61
C LYS A 103 -13.41 10.41 -3.41
N CYS A 104 -12.87 11.63 -3.55
CA CYS A 104 -13.43 12.70 -4.37
C CYS A 104 -12.66 12.78 -5.70
N ASN A 105 -13.23 12.22 -6.77
CA ASN A 105 -12.61 12.14 -8.08
C ASN A 105 -13.12 13.24 -9.03
N VAL A 106 -12.22 13.73 -9.89
CA VAL A 106 -12.54 14.70 -10.93
C VAL A 106 -12.31 14.05 -12.29
N ASN A 107 -13.40 13.81 -13.04
CA ASN A 107 -13.27 13.24 -14.36
C ASN A 107 -12.51 14.20 -15.29
N ARG A 108 -11.43 13.73 -15.89
CA ARG A 108 -10.55 14.57 -16.72
C ARG A 108 -11.24 15.17 -17.94
N GLN A 109 -12.13 14.41 -18.58
CA GLN A 109 -12.82 14.80 -19.82
C GLN A 109 -14.08 15.63 -19.51
N THR A 110 -14.98 15.12 -18.67
CA THR A 110 -16.28 15.73 -18.41
C THR A 110 -16.23 16.80 -17.32
N LYS A 111 -15.12 16.90 -16.58
CA LYS A 111 -14.95 17.76 -15.38
C LYS A 111 -15.96 17.49 -14.27
N ARG A 112 -16.69 16.38 -14.35
CA ARG A 112 -17.65 15.95 -13.32
C ARG A 112 -16.90 15.64 -12.02
N ARG A 113 -17.44 16.14 -10.92
CA ARG A 113 -16.94 15.93 -9.55
C ARG A 113 -17.81 14.91 -8.84
N THR A 114 -17.24 13.74 -8.57
CA THR A 114 -17.97 12.63 -7.96
C THR A 114 -17.26 12.14 -6.70
N TYR A 115 -18.01 11.86 -5.64
CA TYR A 115 -17.47 11.19 -4.45
C TYR A 115 -17.91 9.73 -4.36
N TYR A 116 -17.02 8.89 -3.83
CA TYR A 116 -17.22 7.46 -3.65
C TYR A 116 -16.95 7.05 -2.21
N LEU A 117 -17.85 6.25 -1.66
CA LEU A 117 -17.82 5.70 -0.31
C LEU A 117 -17.10 4.34 -0.30
N PRO A 118 -16.44 3.96 0.81
CA PRO A 118 -15.59 2.77 0.87
C PRO A 118 -16.33 1.44 0.71
N PHE A 119 -17.66 1.44 0.79
CA PHE A 119 -18.49 0.23 0.60
C PHE A 119 -19.01 0.08 -0.83
N GLU A 120 -18.70 1.01 -1.73
CA GLU A 120 -19.14 0.92 -3.12
C GLU A 120 -18.21 0.02 -3.93
N THR A 121 -18.77 -0.81 -4.80
CA THR A 121 -18.01 -1.74 -5.66
C THR A 121 -16.99 -1.01 -6.53
N ILE A 122 -17.30 0.20 -6.99
CA ILE A 122 -16.40 1.00 -7.83
C ILE A 122 -15.27 1.65 -7.01
N TYR A 123 -15.37 1.72 -5.69
CA TYR A 123 -14.44 2.47 -4.84
C TYR A 123 -12.99 2.05 -5.06
N ASP A 124 -12.73 0.75 -5.14
CA ASP A 124 -11.36 0.21 -5.31
C ASP A 124 -10.78 0.47 -6.70
N HIS A 125 -11.62 0.77 -7.69
CA HIS A 125 -11.21 1.11 -9.05
C HIS A 125 -10.96 2.61 -9.26
N ILE A 126 -11.33 3.45 -8.30
CA ILE A 126 -11.09 4.89 -8.35
C ILE A 126 -9.73 5.23 -7.73
N THR A 127 -8.87 5.85 -8.52
CA THR A 127 -7.60 6.43 -8.05
C THR A 127 -7.77 7.92 -7.76
N ILE A 128 -7.16 8.39 -6.68
CA ILE A 128 -7.11 9.80 -6.28
C ILE A 128 -5.65 10.26 -6.34
N GLY A 129 -5.42 11.42 -6.95
CA GLY A 129 -4.09 12.01 -7.13
C GLY A 129 -3.65 12.10 -8.59
N ASP A 130 -4.45 11.60 -9.55
CA ASP A 130 -4.15 11.66 -10.97
C ASP A 130 -4.57 12.99 -11.60
N ASN A 131 -5.57 13.67 -11.01
CA ASN A 131 -6.06 14.97 -11.51
C ASN A 131 -6.00 16.06 -10.42
N PRO A 132 -5.69 17.32 -10.80
CA PRO A 132 -5.81 18.44 -9.87
C PRO A 132 -7.23 18.59 -9.33
N GLY A 133 -7.33 18.78 -8.00
CA GLY A 133 -8.61 18.95 -7.32
C GLY A 133 -9.27 17.65 -6.87
N GLU A 134 -8.56 16.51 -6.92
CA GLU A 134 -9.00 15.28 -6.27
C GLU A 134 -8.57 15.25 -4.80
N TYR A 135 -9.43 14.70 -3.94
CA TYR A 135 -9.22 14.72 -2.49
C TYR A 135 -9.69 13.42 -1.84
N TYR A 136 -9.16 13.16 -0.66
CA TYR A 136 -9.82 12.32 0.33
C TYR A 136 -10.51 13.21 1.36
N VAL A 137 -11.75 12.90 1.71
CA VAL A 137 -12.51 13.63 2.74
C VAL A 137 -13.05 12.68 3.81
N LYS A 138 -13.35 13.22 5.00
CA LYS A 138 -13.81 12.41 6.13
C LYS A 138 -15.32 12.19 6.12
N THR A 139 -16.08 13.16 5.62
CA THR A 139 -17.55 13.15 5.64
C THR A 139 -18.15 13.45 4.28
N VAL A 140 -19.37 12.98 4.05
CA VAL A 140 -20.16 13.31 2.85
C VAL A 140 -20.40 14.81 2.78
N GLU A 141 -20.70 15.44 3.91
CA GLU A 141 -20.86 16.89 4.03
C GLU A 141 -19.63 17.65 3.51
N GLU A 142 -18.42 17.19 3.85
CA GLU A 142 -17.19 17.80 3.34
C GLU A 142 -17.05 17.64 1.81
N ALA A 143 -17.43 16.48 1.25
CA ALA A 143 -17.46 16.27 -0.20
C ALA A 143 -18.45 17.23 -0.89
N GLU A 144 -19.67 17.30 -0.37
CA GLU A 144 -20.75 18.11 -0.95
C GLU A 144 -20.44 19.61 -0.88
N ASN A 145 -19.88 20.07 0.25
CA ASN A 145 -19.40 21.45 0.41
C ASN A 145 -18.27 21.81 -0.57
N LYS A 146 -17.47 20.82 -1.01
CA LYS A 146 -16.44 20.97 -2.06
C LYS A 146 -17.01 20.84 -3.49
N GLY A 147 -18.33 20.68 -3.63
CA GLY A 147 -19.04 20.59 -4.90
C GLY A 147 -19.01 19.21 -5.56
N PHE A 148 -18.67 18.15 -4.81
CA PHE A 148 -18.76 16.78 -5.29
C PHE A 148 -20.18 16.25 -5.09
N ARG A 149 -20.63 15.41 -6.02
CA ARG A 149 -21.93 14.74 -5.93
C ARG A 149 -21.76 13.25 -5.83
N LYS A 150 -22.79 12.55 -5.34
CA LYS A 150 -22.79 11.10 -5.31
C LYS A 150 -22.65 10.52 -6.73
N GLY A 151 -21.85 9.46 -6.85
CA GLY A 151 -21.59 8.73 -8.09
C GLY A 151 -22.77 7.94 -8.60
#